data_AF-A0AAN7PTM5-F1
#
_entry.id   AF-A0AAN7PTM5-F1
#
_cell.length_a   1.000
_cell.length_b   1.000
_cell.length_c   1.000
_cell.angle_alpha   90.00
_cell.angle_beta   90.00
_cell.angle_gamma   90.00
#
_symmetry.space_group_name_H-M   'P 1'
#
loop_
_entity.id
_entity.type
_entity.pdbx_description
1 polymer ?
#
loop_
_entity_poly.entity_id
_entity_poly.type
_entity_poly.pdbx_seq_one_letter_code
_entity_poly.pdbx_strand_id
1 'polypeptide(L)'
;MTIYKTIVEPILTYGAECWQLKEKDKRKINAVEMDYLRRSCRISRQEHIQNEQIRRRTRRVHTTVERVETRQLVWYGHVKRMTDDRWPKRALEYIPPSRRRRGRPAQTWMSGIVDTMRDRAIQENEWENRKVWRAKCEMRQKP
;
A
#
# COMPACT_ATOMS: atom_id res chain seq x y z
N MET A 1 -14.72 -9.08 12.17
CA MET A 1 -13.68 -8.20 11.57
C MET A 1 -14.22 -7.24 10.50
N THR A 2 -15.55 -7.16 10.32
CA THR A 2 -16.21 -6.20 9.42
C THR A 2 -16.00 -4.76 9.89
N ILE A 3 -16.12 -4.50 11.19
CA ILE A 3 -15.93 -3.17 11.80
C ILE A 3 -14.57 -2.55 11.46
N TYR A 4 -13.48 -3.31 11.53
CA TYR A 4 -12.16 -2.80 11.14
C TYR A 4 -12.14 -2.38 9.67
N LYS A 5 -12.63 -3.25 8.78
CA LYS A 5 -12.65 -3.01 7.34
C LYS A 5 -13.54 -1.82 6.95
N THR A 6 -14.63 -1.59 7.67
CA THR A 6 -15.61 -0.55 7.33
C THR A 6 -15.33 0.79 7.97
N ILE A 7 -14.71 0.82 9.16
CA ILE A 7 -14.51 2.05 9.93
C ILE A 7 -13.02 2.37 10.06
N VAL A 8 -12.26 1.46 10.68
CA VAL A 8 -10.87 1.73 11.07
C VAL A 8 -9.96 1.83 9.85
N GLU A 9 -10.09 0.90 8.89
CA GLU A 9 -9.26 0.84 7.69
C GLU A 9 -9.46 2.07 6.80
N PRO A 10 -10.68 2.53 6.46
CA PRO A 10 -10.88 3.76 5.69
C PRO A 10 -10.30 5.01 6.37
N ILE A 11 -10.49 5.15 7.70
CA ILE A 11 -9.94 6.28 8.46
C ILE A 11 -8.41 6.25 8.42
N LEU A 12 -7.81 5.08 8.67
CA LEU A 12 -6.36 4.91 8.69
C LEU A 12 -5.70 5.06 7.31
N THR A 13 -6.45 4.85 6.23
CA THR A 13 -5.93 4.85 4.85
C THR A 13 -6.48 5.99 3.99
N TYR A 14 -7.07 6.99 4.63
CA TYR A 14 -7.59 8.16 3.94
C TYR A 14 -6.47 8.92 3.22
N GLY A 15 -6.59 9.11 1.90
CA GLY A 15 -5.56 9.78 1.09
C GLY A 15 -4.24 9.00 0.93
N ALA A 16 -4.20 7.72 1.31
CA ALA A 16 -2.97 6.94 1.31
C ALA A 16 -2.38 6.65 -0.07
N GLU A 17 -3.16 6.89 -1.13
CA GLU A 17 -2.77 6.82 -2.53
C GLU A 17 -1.56 7.71 -2.85
N CYS A 18 -1.45 8.88 -2.21
CA CYS A 18 -0.38 9.85 -2.47
C CYS A 18 0.73 9.82 -1.40
N TRP A 19 0.64 8.93 -0.41
CA TRP A 19 1.62 8.88 0.68
C TRP A 19 2.93 8.25 0.26
N GLN A 20 4.05 8.88 0.63
CA GLN A 20 5.33 8.21 0.61
C GLN A 20 5.44 7.26 1.81
N LEU A 21 5.24 5.96 1.60
CA LEU A 21 5.33 4.94 2.65
C LEU A 21 6.78 4.58 2.96
N LYS A 22 7.33 5.17 4.01
CA LYS A 22 8.61 4.71 4.59
C LYS A 22 8.37 3.48 5.46
N GLU A 23 9.43 2.72 5.69
CA GLU A 23 9.40 1.54 6.55
C GLU A 23 8.87 1.85 7.97
N LYS A 24 9.21 3.03 8.53
CA LYS A 24 8.69 3.48 9.82
C LYS A 24 7.16 3.65 9.81
N ASP A 25 6.60 4.14 8.71
CA ASP A 25 5.16 4.37 8.58
C ASP A 25 4.43 3.04 8.38
N LYS A 26 4.98 2.14 7.57
CA LYS A 26 4.48 0.75 7.44
C LYS A 26 4.41 0.04 8.79
N ARG A 27 5.46 0.17 9.63
CA ARG A 27 5.46 -0.39 10.99
C ARG A 27 4.38 0.18 11.88
N LYS A 28 4.13 1.50 11.82
CA LYS A 28 3.05 2.15 12.59
C LYS A 28 1.67 1.65 12.15
N ILE A 29 1.41 1.57 10.85
CA ILE A 29 0.15 1.05 10.30
C ILE A 29 -0.08 -0.40 10.77
N ASN A 30 0.95 -1.23 10.66
CA ASN A 30 0.90 -2.62 11.12
C ASN A 30 0.69 -2.72 12.64
N ALA A 31 1.29 -1.84 13.44
CA ALA A 31 1.09 -1.81 14.88
C ALA A 31 -0.37 -1.48 15.25
N VAL A 32 -0.97 -0.48 14.59
CA VAL A 32 -2.39 -0.12 14.81
C VAL A 32 -3.32 -1.27 14.40
N GLU A 33 -3.08 -1.90 13.25
CA GLU A 33 -3.83 -3.07 12.83
C GLU A 33 -3.73 -4.20 13.88
N MET A 34 -2.51 -4.55 14.28
CA MET A 34 -2.27 -5.64 15.23
C MET A 34 -2.82 -5.37 16.64
N ASP A 35 -2.80 -4.12 17.10
CA ASP A 35 -3.42 -3.71 18.37
C ASP A 35 -4.93 -3.94 18.33
N TYR A 36 -5.59 -3.50 17.25
CA TYR A 36 -7.01 -3.75 17.06
C TYR A 36 -7.34 -5.25 17.02
N LEU A 37 -6.59 -6.03 16.22
CA LEU A 37 -6.81 -7.47 16.09
C LEU A 37 -6.66 -8.18 17.46
N ARG A 38 -5.61 -7.84 18.22
CA ARG A 38 -5.37 -8.40 19.56
C ARG A 38 -6.52 -8.10 20.51
N ARG A 39 -6.95 -6.85 20.60
CA ARG A 39 -8.07 -6.44 21.46
C ARG A 39 -9.36 -7.14 21.07
N SER A 40 -9.62 -7.27 19.77
CA SER A 40 -10.83 -7.97 19.29
C SER A 40 -10.86 -9.45 19.68
N CYS A 41 -9.69 -10.08 19.78
CA CYS A 41 -9.54 -11.47 20.21
C CYS A 41 -9.31 -11.61 21.74
N ARG A 42 -9.28 -10.50 22.49
CA ARG A 42 -8.93 -10.45 23.93
C ARG A 42 -7.56 -11.07 24.24
N ILE A 43 -6.62 -10.97 23.32
CA ILE A 43 -5.26 -11.50 23.47
C ILE A 43 -4.34 -10.41 24.03
N SER A 44 -3.71 -10.70 25.16
CA SER A 44 -2.65 -9.88 25.76
C SER A 44 -1.35 -9.99 24.97
N ARG A 45 -0.52 -8.95 25.06
CA ARG A 45 0.84 -8.98 24.50
C ARG A 45 1.76 -9.95 25.27
N GLN A 46 1.43 -10.25 26.53
CA GLN A 46 2.18 -11.17 27.38
C GLN A 46 2.00 -12.64 26.98
N GLU A 47 0.98 -12.97 26.19
CA GLU A 47 0.80 -14.34 25.69
C GLU A 47 1.79 -14.69 24.57
N HIS A 48 2.58 -13.72 24.10
CA HIS A 48 3.61 -13.88 23.05
C HIS A 48 3.13 -14.59 21.77
N ILE A 49 1.82 -14.56 21.51
CA ILE A 49 1.23 -15.14 20.30
C ILE A 49 1.72 -14.39 19.06
N GLN A 50 2.19 -15.15 18.08
CA GLN A 50 2.70 -14.63 16.82
C GLN A 50 1.62 -13.83 16.06
N ASN A 51 2.05 -12.74 15.41
CA ASN A 51 1.15 -11.86 14.65
C ASN A 51 0.40 -12.62 13.55
N GLU A 52 1.06 -13.57 12.89
CA GLU A 52 0.46 -14.38 11.82
C GLU A 52 -0.69 -15.24 12.36
N GLN A 53 -0.52 -15.88 13.51
CA GLN A 53 -1.57 -16.69 14.12
C GLN A 53 -2.80 -15.85 14.48
N ILE A 54 -2.61 -14.63 14.98
CA ILE A 54 -3.70 -13.69 15.26
C ILE A 54 -4.42 -13.32 13.94
N ARG A 55 -3.68 -13.01 12.88
CA ARG A 55 -4.26 -12.71 11.55
C ARG A 55 -5.08 -13.89 11.02
N ARG A 56 -4.58 -15.12 11.16
CA ARG A 56 -5.30 -16.36 10.79
C ARG A 56 -6.60 -16.51 11.59
N ARG A 57 -6.56 -16.39 12.93
CA ARG A 57 -7.76 -16.46 13.79
C ARG A 57 -8.81 -15.43 13.39
N THR A 58 -8.37 -14.23 13.00
CA THR A 58 -9.27 -13.13 12.64
C THR A 58 -9.64 -13.08 11.16
N ARG A 59 -9.24 -14.10 10.37
CA ARG A 59 -9.45 -14.22 8.91
C ARG A 59 -9.02 -12.96 8.15
N ARG A 60 -7.93 -12.32 8.60
CA ARG A 60 -7.34 -11.14 7.95
C ARG A 60 -6.31 -11.61 6.94
N VAL A 61 -6.75 -11.78 5.69
CA VAL A 61 -5.93 -12.28 4.57
C VAL A 61 -4.87 -11.26 4.14
N HIS A 62 -5.22 -9.97 4.15
CA HIS A 62 -4.33 -8.89 3.74
C HIS A 62 -4.18 -7.86 4.85
N THR A 63 -2.96 -7.37 5.01
CA THR A 63 -2.60 -6.28 5.90
C THR A 63 -3.11 -4.94 5.38
N THR A 64 -3.22 -3.96 6.27
CA THR A 64 -3.59 -2.59 5.87
C THR A 64 -2.51 -1.95 5.01
N VAL A 65 -1.22 -2.28 5.23
CA VAL A 65 -0.12 -1.79 4.39
C VAL A 65 -0.27 -2.28 2.95
N GLU A 66 -0.50 -3.58 2.76
CA GLU A 66 -0.73 -4.12 1.41
C GLU A 66 -1.93 -3.43 0.75
N ARG A 67 -2.99 -3.15 1.51
CA ARG A 67 -4.19 -2.46 0.99
C ARG A 67 -3.83 -1.06 0.48
N VAL A 68 -3.01 -0.32 1.22
CA VAL A 68 -2.52 0.99 0.77
C VAL A 68 -1.73 0.84 -0.52
N GLU A 69 -0.78 -0.09 -0.58
CA GLU A 69 0.03 -0.33 -1.78
C GLU A 69 -0.84 -0.69 -3.01
N THR A 70 -1.90 -1.50 -2.83
CA THR A 70 -2.88 -1.75 -3.91
C THR A 70 -3.55 -0.45 -4.37
N ARG A 71 -3.99 0.41 -3.45
CA ARG A 71 -4.61 1.70 -3.82
C ARG A 71 -3.63 2.60 -4.56
N GLN A 72 -2.36 2.64 -4.11
CA GLN A 72 -1.29 3.39 -4.77
C GLN A 72 -1.06 2.91 -6.21
N LEU A 73 -1.02 1.60 -6.45
CA LEU A 73 -0.90 1.04 -7.80
C LEU A 73 -2.14 1.35 -8.66
N VAL A 74 -3.35 1.21 -8.13
CA VAL A 74 -4.59 1.56 -8.84
C VAL A 74 -4.58 3.05 -9.24
N TRP A 75 -4.18 3.92 -8.32
CA TRP A 75 -4.02 5.36 -8.55
C TRP A 75 -2.95 5.66 -9.60
N TYR A 76 -1.77 5.06 -9.49
CA TYR A 76 -0.68 5.19 -10.47
C TYR A 76 -1.16 4.88 -11.89
N GLY A 77 -1.78 3.70 -12.09
CA GLY A 77 -2.28 3.33 -13.41
C GLY A 77 -3.41 4.25 -13.87
N HIS A 78 -4.24 4.76 -12.96
CA HIS A 78 -5.26 5.74 -13.31
C HIS A 78 -4.65 7.04 -13.84
N VAL A 79 -3.63 7.57 -13.16
CA VAL A 79 -2.92 8.79 -13.57
C VAL A 79 -2.16 8.58 -14.88
N LYS A 80 -1.47 7.44 -15.06
CA LYS A 80 -0.76 7.14 -16.33
C LYS A 80 -1.67 7.07 -17.55
N ARG A 81 -2.90 6.58 -17.38
CA ARG A 81 -3.92 6.55 -18.45
C ARG A 81 -4.60 7.90 -18.70
N MET A 82 -4.37 8.93 -17.88
CA MET A 82 -4.90 10.26 -18.17
C MET A 82 -4.22 10.86 -19.41
N THR A 83 -4.88 11.84 -20.01
CA THR A 83 -4.31 12.66 -21.08
C THR A 83 -3.16 13.53 -20.54
N ASP A 84 -2.19 13.86 -21.39
CA ASP A 84 -0.94 14.53 -20.99
C ASP A 84 -1.13 15.99 -20.55
N ASP A 85 -2.25 16.62 -20.93
CA ASP A 85 -2.65 17.96 -20.50
C ASP A 85 -3.06 18.02 -19.02
N ARG A 86 -3.44 16.88 -18.43
CA ARG A 86 -3.94 16.81 -17.06
C ARG A 86 -2.83 17.05 -16.04
N TRP A 87 -3.10 17.97 -15.11
CA TRP A 87 -2.19 18.31 -14.01
C TRP A 87 -1.65 17.12 -13.21
N PRO A 88 -2.45 16.11 -12.81
CA PRO A 88 -1.93 14.97 -12.05
C PRO A 88 -0.86 14.17 -12.80
N LYS A 89 -1.02 13.99 -14.13
CA LYS A 89 -0.05 13.26 -14.95
C LYS A 89 1.24 14.08 -15.11
N ARG A 90 1.09 15.37 -15.42
CA ARG A 90 2.22 16.30 -15.49
C ARG A 90 2.99 16.35 -14.19
N ALA A 91 2.31 16.44 -13.04
CA ALA A 91 2.95 16.45 -11.73
C ALA A 91 3.66 15.13 -11.40
N LEU A 92 3.10 13.99 -11.82
CA LEU A 92 3.71 12.68 -11.64
C LEU A 92 4.99 12.52 -12.46
N GLU A 93 5.01 13.03 -13.69
CA GLU A 93 6.12 12.89 -14.63
C GLU A 93 7.16 14.01 -14.50
N TYR A 94 6.81 15.08 -13.80
CA TYR A 94 7.70 16.20 -13.56
C TYR A 94 8.84 15.82 -12.62
N ILE A 95 10.06 15.78 -13.16
CA ILE A 95 11.29 15.59 -12.39
C ILE A 95 11.98 16.95 -12.29
N PRO A 96 11.92 17.64 -11.13
CA PRO A 96 12.60 18.92 -10.98
C PRO A 96 14.12 18.73 -11.04
N PRO A 97 14.85 19.63 -11.72
CA PRO A 97 16.31 19.63 -11.67
C PRO A 97 16.76 19.85 -10.22
N SER A 98 17.47 18.88 -9.65
CA SER A 98 17.93 18.93 -8.27
C SER A 98 19.36 18.44 -8.14
N ARG A 99 20.13 19.05 -7.23
CA ARG A 99 21.49 18.60 -6.93
C ARG A 99 21.42 17.30 -6.12
N ARG A 100 22.01 16.23 -6.65
CA ARG A 100 22.12 14.94 -5.94
C ARG A 100 22.93 15.12 -4.66
N ARG A 101 22.31 14.82 -3.51
CA ARG A 101 23.00 14.78 -2.21
C ARG A 101 23.89 13.54 -2.13
N ARG A 102 24.98 13.63 -1.37
CA ARG A 102 25.87 12.49 -1.07
C ARG A 102 25.12 11.44 -0.25
N GLY A 103 25.27 10.15 -0.60
CA GLY A 103 24.63 9.02 0.09
C GLY A 103 23.50 8.34 -0.71
N ARG A 104 22.75 7.45 -0.05
CA ARG A 104 21.59 6.76 -0.64
C ARG A 104 20.50 7.79 -0.98
N PRO A 105 19.93 7.76 -2.20
CA PRO A 105 18.79 8.60 -2.54
C PRO A 105 17.65 8.41 -1.54
N ALA A 106 16.96 9.50 -1.19
CA ALA A 106 15.74 9.39 -0.41
C ALA A 106 14.73 8.53 -1.18
N GLN A 107 14.03 7.67 -0.45
CA GLN A 107 12.89 6.95 -1.03
C GLN A 107 11.89 7.99 -1.54
N THR A 108 11.34 7.78 -2.73
CA THR A 108 10.30 8.64 -3.30
C THR A 108 9.00 7.84 -3.37
N TRP A 109 7.89 8.52 -3.65
CA TRP A 109 6.64 7.83 -3.93
C TRP A 109 6.78 6.88 -5.13
N MET A 110 7.40 7.35 -6.22
CA MET A 110 7.68 6.54 -7.42
C MET A 110 8.57 5.34 -7.13
N SER A 111 9.63 5.48 -6.31
CA SER A 111 10.45 4.31 -5.96
C SER A 111 9.63 3.25 -5.20
N GLY A 112 8.71 3.68 -4.33
CA GLY A 112 7.80 2.77 -3.63
C GLY A 112 6.84 2.04 -4.56
N ILE A 113 6.34 2.72 -5.61
CA ILE A 113 5.53 2.10 -6.67
C ILE A 113 6.35 1.04 -7.42
N VAL A 114 7.58 1.37 -7.83
CA VAL A 114 8.45 0.42 -8.55
C VAL A 114 8.79 -0.79 -7.69
N ASP A 115 9.08 -0.58 -6.39
CA ASP A 115 9.34 -1.68 -5.46
C ASP A 115 8.09 -2.57 -5.30
N THR A 116 6.90 -1.99 -5.16
CA THR A 116 5.64 -2.77 -5.07
C THR A 116 5.27 -3.48 -6.37
N MET A 117 5.55 -2.90 -7.53
CA MET A 117 5.42 -3.58 -8.82
C MET A 117 6.37 -4.78 -8.90
N ARG A 118 7.63 -4.61 -8.48
CA ARG A 118 8.63 -5.68 -8.45
C ARG A 118 8.21 -6.82 -7.52
N ASP A 119 7.76 -6.50 -6.30
CA ASP A 119 7.29 -7.48 -5.32
C ASP A 119 6.08 -8.29 -5.81
N ARG A 120 5.28 -7.71 -6.71
CA ARG A 120 4.08 -8.31 -7.29
C ARG A 120 4.28 -8.83 -8.72
N ALA A 121 5.50 -8.78 -9.24
CA ALA A 121 5.85 -9.15 -10.62
C ALA A 121 4.93 -8.49 -11.69
N ILE A 122 4.61 -7.21 -11.49
CA ILE A 122 3.83 -6.39 -12.42
C ILE A 122 4.80 -5.66 -13.35
N GLN A 123 4.55 -5.71 -14.66
CA GLN A 123 5.34 -4.97 -15.63
C GLN A 123 4.77 -3.56 -15.81
N GLU A 124 5.64 -2.57 -16.07
CA GLU A 124 5.21 -1.18 -16.14
C GLU A 124 4.21 -0.94 -17.27
N ASN A 125 4.41 -1.50 -18.46
CA ASN A 125 3.50 -1.35 -19.61
C ASN A 125 2.08 -1.92 -19.41
N GLU A 126 1.84 -2.69 -18.35
CA GLU A 126 0.54 -3.34 -18.11
C GLU A 126 -0.53 -2.37 -17.60
N TRP A 127 -0.18 -1.11 -17.29
CA TRP A 127 -1.16 -0.10 -16.90
C TRP A 127 -2.10 0.29 -18.05
N GLU A 128 -1.75 0.05 -19.31
CA GLU A 128 -2.59 0.42 -20.46
C GLU A 128 -3.96 -0.27 -20.40
N ASN A 129 -3.98 -1.57 -20.12
CA ASN A 129 -5.22 -2.32 -20.00
C ASN A 129 -5.78 -2.24 -18.57
N ARG A 130 -6.85 -1.46 -18.40
CA ARG A 130 -7.51 -1.26 -17.09
C ARG A 130 -7.93 -2.56 -16.40
N LYS A 131 -8.39 -3.57 -17.14
CA LYS A 131 -8.85 -4.85 -16.58
C LYS A 131 -7.66 -5.67 -16.06
N VAL A 132 -6.61 -5.80 -16.88
CA VAL A 132 -5.37 -6.48 -16.50
C VAL A 132 -4.71 -5.80 -15.32
N TRP A 133 -4.59 -4.47 -15.37
CA TRP A 133 -4.02 -3.66 -14.29
C TRP A 133 -4.75 -3.89 -12.96
N ARG A 134 -6.09 -3.79 -12.95
CA ARG A 134 -6.87 -4.01 -11.74
C ARG A 134 -6.70 -5.42 -11.20
N ALA A 135 -6.78 -6.43 -12.05
CA ALA A 135 -6.64 -7.83 -11.64
C ALA A 135 -5.27 -8.15 -11.01
N LYS A 136 -4.20 -7.50 -11.48
CA LYS A 136 -2.85 -7.65 -10.91
C LYS A 136 -2.61 -6.80 -9.66
N CYS A 137 -3.21 -5.62 -9.59
CA CYS A 137 -3.14 -4.76 -8.41
C CYS A 137 -3.96 -5.35 -7.24
N GLU A 138 -5.09 -5.98 -7.58
CA GLU A 138 -5.86 -6.78 -6.64
C GLU A 138 -5.04 -7.97 -6.19
N MET A 139 -4.95 -8.12 -4.88
CA MET A 139 -4.19 -9.21 -4.29
C MET A 139 -4.96 -10.50 -4.53
N ARG A 140 -4.30 -11.49 -5.14
CA ARG A 140 -4.80 -12.87 -5.14
C ARG A 140 -4.98 -13.32 -3.68
N GLN A 141 -6.11 -13.94 -3.37
CA GLN A 141 -6.20 -14.74 -2.14
C GLN A 141 -5.12 -15.81 -2.24
N LYS A 142 -4.14 -15.78 -1.32
CA LYS A 142 -3.27 -16.94 -1.14
C LYS A 142 -4.16 -18.09 -0.67
N PRO A 143 -4.09 -19.27 -1.31
CA PRO A 143 -4.85 -20.45 -0.90
C PRO A 143 -4.54 -20.84 0.56
#